data_AF-A0A357I9K3-F1
#
_entry.id   AF-A0A357I9K3-F1
#
_cell.length_a   1.000
_cell.length_b   1.000
_cell.length_c   1.000
_cell.angle_alpha   90.00
_cell.angle_beta   90.00
_cell.angle_gamma   90.00
#
_symmetry.space_group_name_H-M   'P 1'
#
loop_
_entity.id
_entity.type
_entity.pdbx_description
1 polymer ?
#
loop_
_entity_poly.entity_id
_entity_poly.type
_entity_poly.pdbx_seq_one_letter_code
_entity_poly.pdbx_strand_id
1 'polypeptide(L)'
;MRMPRYMPTIRQLLTLLPCLSLAACVFDDDWNRSESTAANQTENFTYHAVEDVDVRGDIGGDFDGFVVFAGDLDIPDDPQAQTRADTSHARDMVGFISERPALTDGDSAQTIADRLVARLFDQQARADELLSGLISASTVSEQTYAGLGAVTKQLSLDFSQTTQPVPTALALSLAQLFGVNRDNGDVQNWPSRDSDEPESNTYTLHLSVIYVNQDQVVVMASVAPTNLADDYNHLLRSTTTPTNVTLNGLTLQSESQRFTAKGGGGLADFLFVIDNSGSMGDEQAAVRDAADIFSSTMSASGLDFEIATITTDSTVVFRDTRQDGGFTRDLDEFRDDILAGTTGSATERGIYNAEQALLSSADGDDTDGIVTQAGHPRANANLSVIIIGDERSQYPGTFDPNNNLFIDREYRVFAIIDTALNDGSQYDDLANSSGGSVANINNAAVFPDIFTEIAILAGAASSRYALDFTPIESSIAVRVNGETQNRSSNNGWQYIIGSNALLFSGDAIPQAEAVVDVTYNHLPIQTWLVEPATSIDARFAQ
;
A
#
# COMPACT_ATOMS: atom_id res chain seq x y z
N MET A 1 59.41 -14.50 70.89
CA MET A 1 59.55 -13.05 70.69
C MET A 1 58.70 -12.66 69.47
N ARG A 2 57.79 -11.69 69.66
CA ARG A 2 56.99 -10.86 68.72
C ARG A 2 56.84 -11.25 67.22
N MET A 3 55.56 -11.36 66.79
CA MET A 3 54.85 -10.82 65.60
C MET A 3 55.58 -9.78 64.69
N PRO A 4 55.05 -9.32 63.51
CA PRO A 4 54.14 -9.92 62.49
C PRO A 4 54.30 -9.38 61.00
N ARG A 5 53.35 -9.78 60.10
CA ARG A 5 52.64 -9.03 59.01
C ARG A 5 53.26 -8.72 57.60
N TYR A 6 52.62 -9.33 56.59
CA TYR A 6 52.04 -8.86 55.29
C TYR A 6 52.58 -7.64 54.49
N MET A 7 52.95 -7.92 53.22
CA MET A 7 52.76 -7.23 51.88
C MET A 7 52.82 -5.69 51.71
N PRO A 8 53.30 -5.12 50.56
CA PRO A 8 52.59 -5.20 49.24
C PRO A 8 53.37 -5.01 47.89
N THR A 9 52.60 -5.18 46.79
CA THR A 9 52.58 -4.50 45.44
C THR A 9 53.54 -4.81 44.26
N ILE A 10 52.95 -5.49 43.25
CA ILE A 10 52.83 -5.25 41.77
C ILE A 10 53.85 -4.36 41.03
N ARG A 11 54.56 -4.94 40.04
CA ARG A 11 54.73 -4.41 38.67
C ARG A 11 55.28 -5.46 37.66
N GLN A 12 54.58 -5.53 36.52
CA GLN A 12 55.07 -5.71 35.13
C GLN A 12 55.34 -7.09 34.50
N LEU A 13 54.55 -7.30 33.44
CA LEU A 13 54.83 -7.78 32.07
C LEU A 13 54.46 -9.22 31.65
N LEU A 14 53.34 -9.26 30.90
CA LEU A 14 53.16 -9.85 29.56
C LEU A 14 53.56 -11.32 29.32
N THR A 15 52.57 -12.16 28.97
CA THR A 15 52.38 -12.68 27.59
C THR A 15 51.16 -13.62 27.45
N LEU A 16 50.25 -13.23 26.55
CA LEU A 16 49.49 -14.00 25.54
C LEU A 16 48.59 -15.20 25.95
N LEU A 17 47.28 -14.92 25.98
CA LEU A 17 46.18 -15.80 25.51
C LEU A 17 45.06 -14.87 24.99
N PRO A 18 44.58 -14.99 23.74
CA PRO A 18 43.41 -14.25 23.32
C PRO A 18 42.16 -14.93 23.89
N CYS A 19 41.44 -14.15 24.68
CA CYS A 19 40.16 -14.49 25.27
C CYS A 19 39.08 -14.47 24.18
N LEU A 20 38.22 -15.49 24.17
CA LEU A 20 36.85 -15.36 23.65
C LEU A 20 36.23 -14.13 24.34
N SER A 21 35.88 -13.11 23.57
CA SER A 21 34.92 -12.09 24.00
C SER A 21 33.73 -12.17 23.06
N LEU A 22 32.57 -12.51 23.63
CA LEU A 22 31.27 -12.17 23.06
C LEU A 22 31.32 -10.69 22.67
N ALA A 23 31.25 -10.41 21.37
CA ALA A 23 30.81 -9.11 20.91
C ALA A 23 29.29 -9.05 21.16
N ALA A 24 28.91 -8.60 22.35
CA ALA A 24 27.67 -7.86 22.45
C ALA A 24 27.90 -6.60 21.62
N CYS A 25 27.34 -6.56 20.41
CA CYS A 25 27.10 -5.28 19.73
C CYS A 25 26.19 -4.49 20.67
N VAL A 26 26.78 -3.53 21.37
CA VAL A 26 26.03 -2.43 21.96
C VAL A 26 25.49 -1.66 20.77
N PHE A 27 24.25 -1.95 20.38
CA PHE A 27 23.47 -1.06 19.53
C PHE A 27 23.27 0.23 20.32
N ASP A 28 23.36 1.36 19.62
CA ASP A 28 23.17 2.69 20.21
C ASP A 28 21.77 2.75 20.84
N ASP A 29 21.68 3.00 22.16
CA ASP A 29 20.41 3.02 22.91
C ASP A 29 19.44 4.11 22.41
N ASP A 30 19.91 5.06 21.59
CA ASP A 30 19.07 6.08 20.92
C ASP A 30 18.32 5.55 19.67
N TRP A 31 18.64 4.35 19.17
CA TRP A 31 17.94 3.74 18.02
C TRP A 31 16.59 3.10 18.40
N ASN A 32 16.46 2.62 19.64
CA ASN A 32 15.24 2.00 20.16
C ASN A 32 14.32 3.00 20.86
N ARG A 33 14.39 4.30 20.52
CA ARG A 33 13.44 5.27 21.05
C ARG A 33 12.06 5.01 20.48
N SER A 34 11.30 4.15 21.16
CA SER A 34 9.88 4.42 21.37
C SER A 34 9.80 5.68 22.24
N GLU A 35 9.95 6.86 21.63
CA GLU A 35 9.58 8.07 22.34
C GLU A 35 8.11 7.92 22.70
N SER A 36 7.84 8.03 23.99
CA SER A 36 6.52 8.04 24.60
C SER A 36 5.73 9.20 23.99
N THR A 37 5.11 8.97 22.83
CA THR A 37 4.06 9.81 22.29
C THR A 37 2.90 9.77 23.29
N ALA A 38 2.29 10.93 23.54
CA ALA A 38 1.05 11.00 24.29
C ALA A 38 0.09 9.94 23.70
N ALA A 39 -0.54 9.14 24.56
CA ALA A 39 -1.36 8.03 24.11
C ALA A 39 -2.52 8.57 23.24
N ASN A 40 -2.41 8.40 21.92
CA ASN A 40 -3.48 8.67 20.97
C ASN A 40 -4.47 7.50 21.05
N GLN A 41 -5.28 7.53 22.10
CA GLN A 41 -6.22 6.46 22.43
C GLN A 41 -7.68 6.92 22.32
N THR A 42 -8.47 6.22 21.52
CA THR A 42 -9.93 6.27 21.60
C THR A 42 -10.41 5.36 22.73
N GLU A 43 -11.72 5.12 22.84
CA GLU A 43 -12.26 4.20 23.84
C GLU A 43 -11.61 2.81 23.78
N ASN A 44 -11.48 2.22 22.57
CA ASN A 44 -11.00 0.85 22.41
C ASN A 44 -9.64 0.73 21.71
N PHE A 45 -9.18 1.76 21.01
CA PHE A 45 -7.99 1.66 20.14
C PHE A 45 -6.87 2.62 20.51
N THR A 46 -5.64 2.18 20.28
CA THR A 46 -4.43 2.99 20.29
C THR A 46 -3.96 3.17 18.84
N TYR A 47 -3.79 4.43 18.43
CA TYR A 47 -3.16 4.83 17.17
C TYR A 47 -1.68 5.15 17.39
N HIS A 48 -0.82 4.47 16.65
CA HIS A 48 0.63 4.66 16.65
C HIS A 48 1.00 5.64 15.54
N ALA A 49 1.05 6.93 15.88
CA ALA A 49 1.33 8.00 14.93
C ALA A 49 2.72 7.85 14.28
N VAL A 50 2.79 8.20 13.00
CA VAL A 50 4.01 8.26 12.20
C VAL A 50 4.87 9.44 12.69
N GLU A 51 6.19 9.31 12.55
CA GLU A 51 7.09 10.47 12.66
C GLU A 51 6.68 11.56 11.66
N ASP A 52 6.94 12.82 11.99
CA ASP A 52 6.60 13.97 11.12
C ASP A 52 5.10 14.20 10.88
N VAL A 53 4.23 13.70 11.78
CA VAL A 53 2.79 14.02 11.78
C VAL A 53 2.38 14.59 13.14
N ASP A 54 1.75 15.76 13.11
CA ASP A 54 1.17 16.41 14.28
C ASP A 54 -0.20 15.83 14.61
N VAL A 55 -0.42 15.37 15.84
CA VAL A 55 -1.70 14.77 16.30
C VAL A 55 -2.43 15.67 17.30
N ARG A 56 -3.74 15.87 17.10
CA ARG A 56 -4.64 16.60 18.01
C ARG A 56 -5.83 15.72 18.42
N GLY A 57 -6.03 15.55 19.72
CA GLY A 57 -7.07 14.67 20.28
C GLY A 57 -8.18 15.36 21.08
N ASP A 58 -8.21 16.70 21.14
CA ASP A 58 -9.24 17.47 21.84
C ASP A 58 -10.48 17.73 20.96
N ILE A 59 -10.84 16.75 20.13
CA ILE A 59 -12.01 16.78 19.25
C ILE A 59 -13.23 16.28 20.01
N GLY A 60 -14.36 16.97 19.86
CA GLY A 60 -15.59 16.65 20.58
C GLY A 60 -16.79 16.48 19.67
N GLY A 61 -17.98 16.49 20.28
CA GLY A 61 -19.24 16.27 19.59
C GLY A 61 -19.58 14.79 19.51
N ASP A 62 -19.99 14.34 18.34
CA ASP A 62 -20.31 12.94 18.01
C ASP A 62 -19.13 12.21 17.38
N PHE A 63 -17.91 12.67 17.65
CA PHE A 63 -16.67 12.16 17.09
C PHE A 63 -15.78 11.68 18.22
N ASP A 64 -15.29 10.45 18.13
CA ASP A 64 -14.29 9.89 19.04
C ASP A 64 -13.01 9.61 18.24
N GLY A 65 -11.95 10.40 18.45
CA GLY A 65 -10.77 10.30 17.59
C GLY A 65 -9.81 11.48 17.63
N PHE A 66 -8.99 11.55 16.59
CA PHE A 66 -7.89 12.49 16.42
C PHE A 66 -7.93 13.16 15.05
N VAL A 67 -7.34 14.35 14.96
CA VAL A 67 -6.96 15.00 13.71
C VAL A 67 -5.44 14.96 13.59
N VAL A 68 -4.97 14.77 12.36
CA VAL A 68 -3.56 14.65 12.02
C VAL A 68 -3.20 15.66 10.94
N PHE A 69 -2.00 16.23 11.04
CA PHE A 69 -1.51 17.30 10.18
C PHE A 69 -0.08 17.01 9.71
N ALA A 70 0.23 17.39 8.47
CA ALA A 70 1.60 17.50 7.99
C ALA A 70 1.74 18.70 7.03
N GLY A 71 2.91 19.30 7.02
CA GLY A 71 3.30 20.45 6.19
C GLY A 71 4.66 20.25 5.51
N ASP A 72 5.19 21.29 4.89
CA ASP A 72 6.41 21.23 4.04
C ASP A 72 7.71 20.94 4.83
N LEU A 73 7.71 21.12 6.15
CA LEU A 73 8.81 20.74 7.04
C LEU A 73 8.83 19.25 7.40
N ASP A 74 7.74 18.54 7.12
CA ASP A 74 7.52 17.16 7.49
C ASP A 74 7.91 16.18 6.37
N ILE A 75 8.50 16.67 5.27
CA ILE A 75 8.97 15.86 4.14
C ILE A 75 10.49 15.65 4.24
N PRO A 76 10.97 14.39 4.37
CA PRO A 76 12.39 14.09 4.24
C PRO A 76 12.86 14.32 2.78
N ASP A 77 13.88 15.15 2.59
CA ASP A 77 14.60 15.41 1.32
C ASP A 77 13.92 16.29 0.24
N ASP A 78 13.29 17.42 0.58
CA ASP A 78 13.10 18.49 -0.42
C ASP A 78 14.41 19.30 -0.61
N PRO A 79 15.08 19.26 -1.79
CA PRO A 79 16.26 20.09 -2.08
C PRO A 79 15.95 21.60 -1.99
N GLN A 80 14.66 21.99 -2.04
CA GLN A 80 14.20 23.36 -1.88
C GLN A 80 13.89 23.77 -0.44
N ALA A 81 13.66 22.82 0.48
CA ALA A 81 13.40 23.11 1.90
C ALA A 81 14.57 23.87 2.55
N GLN A 82 15.81 23.65 2.08
CA GLN A 82 17.00 24.37 2.58
C GLN A 82 17.13 25.82 2.05
N THR A 83 16.36 26.21 1.02
CA THR A 83 16.44 27.55 0.39
C THR A 83 15.26 28.46 0.68
N ARG A 84 14.17 27.94 1.25
CA ARG A 84 12.96 28.70 1.60
C ARG A 84 13.00 29.16 3.05
N ALA A 85 13.85 30.14 3.33
CA ALA A 85 13.88 30.83 4.61
C ALA A 85 12.77 31.89 4.68
N ASP A 86 11.50 31.50 4.88
CA ASP A 86 10.46 32.41 5.34
C ASP A 86 9.37 31.69 6.17
N THR A 87 8.87 32.38 7.18
CA THR A 87 8.26 31.85 8.41
C THR A 87 6.71 31.74 8.36
N SER A 88 6.17 30.86 7.51
CA SER A 88 4.81 30.29 7.63
C SER A 88 4.73 29.03 6.77
N HIS A 89 4.44 27.89 7.38
CA HIS A 89 4.45 26.59 6.70
C HIS A 89 3.03 26.05 6.63
N ALA A 90 2.55 25.80 5.41
CA ALA A 90 1.17 25.45 5.12
C ALA A 90 0.87 24.00 5.55
N ARG A 91 -0.33 23.77 6.11
CA ARG A 91 -0.86 22.41 6.29
C ARG A 91 -1.30 21.88 4.93
N ASP A 92 -0.41 21.13 4.29
CA ASP A 92 -0.63 20.55 2.97
C ASP A 92 -1.38 19.22 3.03
N MET A 93 -1.24 18.50 4.15
CA MET A 93 -1.98 17.27 4.44
C MET A 93 -2.75 17.40 5.75
N VAL A 94 -4.02 16.99 5.72
CA VAL A 94 -4.86 16.88 6.92
C VAL A 94 -5.63 15.57 6.87
N GLY A 95 -5.73 14.90 8.01
CA GLY A 95 -6.52 13.69 8.14
C GLY A 95 -7.19 13.56 9.49
N PHE A 96 -7.92 12.48 9.67
CA PHE A 96 -8.49 12.10 10.94
C PHE A 96 -8.46 10.58 11.13
N ILE A 97 -8.49 10.18 12.40
CA ILE A 97 -8.69 8.80 12.84
C ILE A 97 -9.88 8.84 13.77
N SER A 98 -10.91 8.04 13.51
CA SER A 98 -12.12 7.99 14.33
C SER A 98 -12.51 6.56 14.65
N GLU A 99 -12.86 6.31 15.90
CA GLU A 99 -13.59 5.14 16.33
C GLU A 99 -15.10 5.43 16.27
N ARG A 100 -15.85 4.52 15.64
CA ARG A 100 -17.31 4.61 15.54
C ARG A 100 -17.98 3.23 15.43
N PRO A 101 -19.27 3.10 15.76
CA PRO A 101 -20.05 1.91 15.37
C PRO A 101 -20.22 1.87 13.84
N ALA A 102 -20.50 0.68 13.32
CA ALA A 102 -20.75 0.46 11.89
C ALA A 102 -22.02 1.18 11.37
N LEU A 103 -22.87 1.68 12.26
CA LEU A 103 -24.18 2.28 11.93
C LEU A 103 -24.97 1.37 10.97
N THR A 104 -25.54 1.94 9.91
CA THR A 104 -26.19 1.19 8.83
C THR A 104 -25.25 0.93 7.65
N ASP A 105 -23.94 1.12 7.83
CA ASP A 105 -22.95 1.08 6.74
C ASP A 105 -22.54 -0.36 6.39
N GLY A 106 -22.74 -1.35 7.27
CA GLY A 106 -22.56 -2.76 6.93
C GLY A 106 -21.97 -3.59 8.05
N ASP A 107 -21.51 -4.79 7.69
CA ASP A 107 -20.95 -5.81 8.59
C ASP A 107 -19.56 -6.30 8.17
N SER A 108 -18.89 -5.56 7.29
CA SER A 108 -17.51 -5.79 6.88
C SER A 108 -16.83 -4.46 6.55
N ALA A 109 -15.49 -4.42 6.61
CA ALA A 109 -14.72 -3.24 6.22
C ALA A 109 -14.98 -2.82 4.78
N GLN A 110 -15.12 -3.79 3.86
CA GLN A 110 -15.42 -3.54 2.45
C GLN A 110 -16.76 -2.82 2.29
N THR A 111 -17.84 -3.40 2.84
CA THR A 111 -19.18 -2.82 2.70
C THR A 111 -19.25 -1.43 3.32
N ILE A 112 -18.60 -1.23 4.47
CA ILE A 112 -18.55 0.09 5.12
C ILE A 112 -17.78 1.09 4.26
N ALA A 113 -16.59 0.73 3.76
CA ALA A 113 -15.79 1.61 2.91
C ALA A 113 -16.56 2.01 1.63
N ASP A 114 -17.23 1.06 0.98
CA ASP A 114 -18.09 1.32 -0.19
C ASP A 114 -19.25 2.27 0.13
N ARG A 115 -19.89 2.08 1.29
CA ARG A 115 -20.94 3.00 1.76
C ARG A 115 -20.43 4.39 2.04
N LEU A 116 -19.26 4.53 2.66
CA LEU A 116 -18.64 5.83 2.91
C LEU A 116 -18.35 6.56 1.60
N VAL A 117 -17.76 5.88 0.62
CA VAL A 117 -17.54 6.46 -0.71
C VAL A 117 -18.87 6.82 -1.38
N ALA A 118 -19.92 6.00 -1.26
CA ALA A 118 -21.23 6.35 -1.81
C ALA A 118 -21.87 7.58 -1.14
N ARG A 119 -21.69 7.76 0.18
CA ARG A 119 -22.13 8.96 0.92
C ARG A 119 -21.47 10.22 0.40
N LEU A 120 -20.28 10.11 -0.21
CA LEU A 120 -19.67 11.26 -0.86
C LEU A 120 -20.59 11.87 -1.89
N PHE A 121 -21.63 11.24 -2.45
CA PHE A 121 -22.57 11.86 -3.41
C PHE A 121 -24.01 11.94 -2.93
N ASP A 122 -24.31 11.42 -1.75
CA ASP A 122 -25.66 11.44 -1.21
C ASP A 122 -26.01 12.84 -0.69
N GLN A 123 -26.83 13.57 -1.45
CA GLN A 123 -27.30 14.90 -1.08
C GLN A 123 -28.07 14.95 0.25
N GLN A 124 -28.62 13.82 0.70
CA GLN A 124 -29.30 13.75 2.01
C GLN A 124 -28.31 13.50 3.15
N ALA A 125 -27.19 12.84 2.87
CA ALA A 125 -26.13 12.59 3.85
C ALA A 125 -25.17 13.78 4.02
N ARG A 126 -24.95 14.57 2.96
CA ARG A 126 -24.11 15.77 3.01
C ARG A 126 -24.87 16.93 3.68
N ALA A 127 -24.56 17.21 4.94
CA ALA A 127 -24.99 18.45 5.59
C ALA A 127 -24.14 19.67 5.19
N ASP A 128 -22.99 19.45 4.54
CA ASP A 128 -21.97 20.47 4.24
C ASP A 128 -22.11 21.06 2.81
N GLU A 129 -22.07 22.39 2.73
CA GLU A 129 -22.07 23.16 1.48
C GLU A 129 -20.78 22.94 0.66
N LEU A 130 -19.64 22.66 1.29
CA LEU A 130 -18.36 22.42 0.62
C LEU A 130 -18.42 21.17 -0.27
N LEU A 131 -18.91 20.05 0.26
CA LEU A 131 -19.05 18.81 -0.51
C LEU A 131 -20.09 18.94 -1.63
N SER A 132 -21.01 19.90 -1.56
CA SER A 132 -21.93 20.18 -2.67
C SER A 132 -21.20 20.58 -3.96
N GLY A 133 -19.98 21.12 -3.85
CA GLY A 133 -19.13 21.45 -4.98
C GLY A 133 -18.32 20.28 -5.57
N LEU A 134 -18.35 19.09 -4.95
CA LEU A 134 -17.67 17.88 -5.45
C LEU A 134 -18.38 17.35 -6.70
N ILE A 135 -17.65 17.29 -7.82
CA ILE A 135 -18.11 16.82 -9.13
C ILE A 135 -17.89 15.33 -9.29
N SER A 136 -16.70 14.84 -8.96
CA SER A 136 -16.32 13.43 -9.06
C SER A 136 -15.48 13.01 -7.85
N ALA A 137 -15.60 11.73 -7.51
CA ALA A 137 -14.82 11.02 -6.51
C ALA A 137 -14.64 9.63 -7.10
N SER A 138 -13.43 9.35 -7.57
CA SER A 138 -13.11 8.12 -8.28
C SER A 138 -12.17 7.30 -7.43
N THR A 139 -12.52 6.04 -7.18
CA THR A 139 -11.57 5.08 -6.59
C THR A 139 -10.43 4.88 -7.57
N VAL A 140 -9.24 5.22 -7.11
CA VAL A 140 -7.98 5.11 -7.84
C VAL A 140 -7.41 3.71 -7.63
N SER A 141 -7.36 3.30 -6.36
CA SER A 141 -6.96 1.96 -5.96
C SER A 141 -7.69 1.55 -4.69
N GLU A 142 -7.74 0.24 -4.49
CA GLU A 142 -8.35 -0.41 -3.34
C GLU A 142 -7.57 -1.67 -3.00
N GLN A 143 -7.36 -1.90 -1.70
CA GLN A 143 -6.73 -3.12 -1.20
C GLN A 143 -7.48 -3.63 0.03
N THR A 144 -7.70 -4.95 0.07
CA THR A 144 -8.34 -5.63 1.20
C THR A 144 -7.32 -6.44 1.99
N TYR A 145 -7.32 -6.25 3.31
CA TYR A 145 -6.48 -6.94 4.28
C TYR A 145 -7.34 -7.80 5.20
N ALA A 146 -7.76 -8.97 4.73
CA ALA A 146 -8.67 -9.85 5.46
C ALA A 146 -8.16 -10.21 6.88
N GLY A 147 -6.86 -10.46 7.03
CA GLY A 147 -6.23 -10.76 8.33
C GLY A 147 -6.22 -9.59 9.32
N LEU A 148 -6.40 -8.36 8.83
CA LEU A 148 -6.52 -7.15 9.66
C LEU A 148 -7.99 -6.70 9.79
N GLY A 149 -8.93 -7.38 9.11
CA GLY A 149 -10.31 -6.91 8.99
C GLY A 149 -10.40 -5.52 8.37
N ALA A 150 -9.49 -5.18 7.43
CA ALA A 150 -9.32 -3.82 6.96
C ALA A 150 -9.40 -3.69 5.43
N VAL A 151 -9.82 -2.51 4.96
CA VAL A 151 -9.79 -2.10 3.55
C VAL A 151 -9.17 -0.72 3.47
N THR A 152 -8.30 -0.51 2.49
CA THR A 152 -7.70 0.79 2.19
C THR A 152 -8.05 1.19 0.76
N LYS A 153 -8.46 2.44 0.54
CA LYS A 153 -8.80 3.02 -0.76
C LYS A 153 -8.04 4.32 -0.97
N GLN A 154 -7.51 4.51 -2.16
CA GLN A 154 -7.10 5.82 -2.65
C GLN A 154 -8.20 6.36 -3.56
N LEU A 155 -8.59 7.61 -3.38
CA LEU A 155 -9.60 8.28 -4.19
C LEU A 155 -9.04 9.58 -4.75
N SER A 156 -9.40 9.88 -5.99
CA SER A 156 -9.23 11.20 -6.59
C SER A 156 -10.54 11.97 -6.47
N LEU A 157 -10.49 13.16 -5.89
CA LEU A 157 -11.64 14.03 -5.65
C LEU A 157 -11.52 15.29 -6.52
N ASP A 158 -12.50 15.53 -7.38
CA ASP A 158 -12.56 16.74 -8.20
C ASP A 158 -13.72 17.64 -7.79
N PHE A 159 -13.40 18.89 -7.49
CA PHE A 159 -14.34 19.95 -7.15
C PHE A 159 -14.55 20.88 -8.35
N SER A 160 -15.73 21.50 -8.39
CA SER A 160 -16.04 22.55 -9.36
C SER A 160 -15.07 23.72 -9.27
N GLN A 161 -14.85 24.40 -10.40
CA GLN A 161 -13.95 25.56 -10.47
C GLN A 161 -14.29 26.69 -9.48
N THR A 162 -15.52 26.75 -8.98
CA THR A 162 -15.97 27.72 -7.98
C THR A 162 -15.80 27.26 -6.54
N THR A 163 -15.40 26.01 -6.32
CA THR A 163 -15.22 25.40 -4.99
C THR A 163 -13.77 24.96 -4.87
N GLN A 164 -12.98 25.72 -4.10
CA GLN A 164 -11.55 25.46 -3.87
C GLN A 164 -11.34 25.21 -2.38
N PRO A 165 -11.70 24.03 -1.85
CA PRO A 165 -11.51 23.75 -0.44
C PRO A 165 -10.02 23.80 -0.08
N VAL A 166 -9.75 24.11 1.18
CA VAL A 166 -8.43 23.94 1.81
C VAL A 166 -8.41 22.61 2.59
N PRO A 167 -7.23 21.99 2.82
CA PRO A 167 -7.11 20.69 3.46
C PRO A 167 -7.86 20.56 4.80
N THR A 168 -7.72 21.53 5.71
CA THR A 168 -8.38 21.49 7.03
C THR A 168 -9.91 21.51 6.91
N ALA A 169 -10.45 22.28 5.97
CA ALA A 169 -11.89 22.38 5.76
C ALA A 169 -12.45 21.11 5.10
N LEU A 170 -11.74 20.56 4.11
CA LEU A 170 -12.13 19.31 3.47
C LEU A 170 -12.11 18.14 4.47
N ALA A 171 -11.05 18.03 5.27
CA ALA A 171 -10.93 16.99 6.28
C ALA A 171 -12.05 17.07 7.34
N LEU A 172 -12.50 18.28 7.73
CA LEU A 172 -13.68 18.45 8.59
C LEU A 172 -14.95 17.92 7.93
N SER A 173 -15.21 18.29 6.67
CA SER A 173 -16.38 17.81 5.93
C SER A 173 -16.38 16.28 5.83
N LEU A 174 -15.22 15.67 5.60
CA LEU A 174 -15.05 14.22 5.56
C LEU A 174 -15.23 13.59 6.95
N ALA A 175 -14.70 14.19 8.01
CA ALA A 175 -14.88 13.70 9.39
C ALA A 175 -16.36 13.73 9.80
N GLN A 176 -17.11 14.78 9.43
CA GLN A 176 -18.55 14.87 9.65
C GLN A 176 -19.32 13.79 8.87
N LEU A 177 -18.86 13.45 7.66
CA LEU A 177 -19.54 12.46 6.82
C LEU A 177 -19.20 11.01 7.20
N PHE A 178 -17.96 10.76 7.59
CA PHE A 178 -17.38 9.42 7.74
C PHE A 178 -17.07 9.03 9.17
N GLY A 179 -16.70 9.97 10.03
CA GLY A 179 -16.10 9.70 11.33
C GLY A 179 -17.03 9.85 12.52
N VAL A 180 -18.28 10.25 12.30
CA VAL A 180 -19.24 10.48 13.40
C VAL A 180 -19.95 9.20 13.85
N ASN A 181 -20.28 9.15 15.14
CA ASN A 181 -20.89 8.02 15.85
C ASN A 181 -22.40 7.89 15.65
N ARG A 182 -22.99 8.75 14.82
CA ARG A 182 -24.41 8.70 14.40
C ARG A 182 -24.61 9.47 13.12
N ASP A 183 -25.65 9.12 12.37
CA ASP A 183 -26.01 9.87 11.16
C ASP A 183 -26.34 11.33 11.49
N ASN A 184 -25.79 12.26 10.70
CA ASN A 184 -25.85 13.71 10.91
C ASN A 184 -25.28 14.17 12.27
N GLY A 185 -24.30 13.44 12.80
CA GLY A 185 -23.52 13.87 13.96
C GLY A 185 -22.71 15.13 13.68
N ASP A 186 -22.34 15.84 14.74
CA ASP A 186 -21.52 17.06 14.66
C ASP A 186 -20.11 16.81 15.18
N VAL A 187 -19.13 17.48 14.58
CA VAL A 187 -17.73 17.46 15.02
C VAL A 187 -17.41 18.80 15.64
N GLN A 188 -16.98 18.80 16.90
CA GLN A 188 -16.71 20.00 17.67
C GLN A 188 -15.22 20.15 17.97
N ASN A 189 -14.78 21.37 18.24
CA ASN A 189 -13.38 21.71 18.50
C ASN A 189 -12.42 21.31 17.37
N TRP A 190 -12.91 21.26 16.12
CA TRP A 190 -12.04 21.05 14.98
C TRP A 190 -11.03 22.19 14.85
N PRO A 191 -9.75 21.90 14.57
CA PRO A 191 -8.73 22.94 14.43
C PRO A 191 -9.09 23.96 13.35
N SER A 192 -8.81 25.24 13.61
CA SER A 192 -8.98 26.28 12.61
C SER A 192 -7.97 26.09 11.47
N ARG A 193 -8.37 26.48 10.26
CA ARG A 193 -7.46 26.55 9.12
C ARG A 193 -6.27 27.47 9.40
N ASP A 194 -5.12 27.12 8.85
CA ASP A 194 -3.97 28.02 8.77
C ASP A 194 -4.13 28.96 7.57
N SER A 195 -3.41 30.08 7.60
CA SER A 195 -3.59 31.16 6.60
C SER A 195 -2.98 30.85 5.24
N ASP A 196 -2.04 29.90 5.22
CA ASP A 196 -1.19 29.49 4.10
C ASP A 196 -1.62 28.15 3.47
N GLU A 197 -2.65 27.50 4.02
CA GLU A 197 -3.20 26.27 3.43
C GLU A 197 -3.55 26.43 1.93
N PRO A 198 -3.15 25.48 1.08
CA PRO A 198 -3.37 25.56 -0.36
C PRO A 198 -4.86 25.41 -0.71
N GLU A 199 -5.37 26.35 -1.50
CA GLU A 199 -6.68 26.20 -2.16
C GLU A 199 -6.49 25.33 -3.42
N SER A 200 -7.26 24.25 -3.53
CA SER A 200 -7.19 23.34 -4.69
C SER A 200 -8.59 22.87 -5.09
N ASN A 201 -8.74 22.48 -6.35
CA ASN A 201 -9.95 21.83 -6.87
C ASN A 201 -9.79 20.32 -6.99
N THR A 202 -8.58 19.79 -6.83
CA THR A 202 -8.27 18.36 -7.00
C THR A 202 -7.52 17.86 -5.78
N TYR A 203 -7.98 16.76 -5.20
CA TYR A 203 -7.41 16.16 -3.99
C TYR A 203 -7.22 14.66 -4.14
N THR A 204 -6.14 14.16 -3.55
CA THR A 204 -5.97 12.73 -3.28
C THR A 204 -6.43 12.45 -1.85
N LEU A 205 -7.34 11.48 -1.69
CA LEU A 205 -7.87 11.01 -0.42
C LEU A 205 -7.43 9.56 -0.21
N HIS A 206 -6.72 9.29 0.88
CA HIS A 206 -6.54 7.93 1.37
C HIS A 206 -7.60 7.67 2.45
N LEU A 207 -8.35 6.58 2.31
CA LEU A 207 -9.39 6.15 3.23
C LEU A 207 -9.09 4.72 3.66
N SER A 208 -9.09 4.46 4.96
CA SER A 208 -8.95 3.12 5.50
C SER A 208 -10.03 2.84 6.52
N VAL A 209 -10.62 1.65 6.42
CA VAL A 209 -11.65 1.17 7.35
C VAL A 209 -11.16 -0.13 7.96
N ILE A 210 -11.16 -0.20 9.28
CA ILE A 210 -10.93 -1.43 10.05
C ILE A 210 -12.25 -1.81 10.70
N TYR A 211 -12.74 -3.01 10.41
CA TYR A 211 -13.95 -3.56 11.00
C TYR A 211 -13.60 -4.68 11.98
N VAL A 212 -13.91 -4.47 13.26
CA VAL A 212 -13.78 -5.49 14.29
C VAL A 212 -15.14 -6.14 14.53
N ASN A 213 -16.16 -5.32 14.77
CA ASN A 213 -17.55 -5.75 14.91
C ASN A 213 -18.49 -4.53 14.72
N GLN A 214 -19.81 -4.74 14.89
CA GLN A 214 -20.84 -3.72 14.70
C GLN A 214 -20.67 -2.46 15.57
N ASP A 215 -20.05 -2.58 16.74
CA ASP A 215 -19.85 -1.47 17.67
C ASP A 215 -18.45 -0.84 17.52
N GLN A 216 -17.53 -1.52 16.82
CA GLN A 216 -16.11 -1.17 16.76
C GLN A 216 -15.60 -1.16 15.32
N VAL A 217 -15.60 0.05 14.76
CA VAL A 217 -15.04 0.37 13.44
C VAL A 217 -14.08 1.53 13.59
N VAL A 218 -12.89 1.42 13.00
CA VAL A 218 -11.96 2.54 12.89
C VAL A 218 -11.98 3.04 11.47
N VAL A 219 -12.25 4.33 11.29
CA VAL A 219 -12.19 5.02 10.01
C VAL A 219 -11.04 6.01 10.07
N MET A 220 -10.12 5.88 9.13
CA MET A 220 -8.98 6.79 8.96
C MET A 220 -9.07 7.41 7.58
N ALA A 221 -8.87 8.71 7.49
CA ALA A 221 -8.84 9.39 6.21
C ALA A 221 -7.81 10.51 6.22
N SER A 222 -7.08 10.68 5.11
CA SER A 222 -6.14 11.79 4.93
C SER A 222 -6.22 12.35 3.53
N VAL A 223 -6.19 13.67 3.42
CA VAL A 223 -6.26 14.40 2.14
C VAL A 223 -5.08 15.32 1.95
N ALA A 224 -4.61 15.41 0.70
CA ALA A 224 -3.69 16.44 0.22
C ALA A 224 -4.08 16.86 -1.20
N PRO A 225 -3.78 18.10 -1.63
CA PRO A 225 -3.95 18.51 -3.02
C PRO A 225 -3.22 17.57 -3.98
N THR A 226 -3.83 17.18 -5.09
CA THR A 226 -3.25 16.20 -6.02
C THR A 226 -1.87 16.60 -6.53
N ASN A 227 -1.60 17.91 -6.71
CA ASN A 227 -0.31 18.41 -7.15
C ASN A 227 0.81 18.33 -6.08
N LEU A 228 0.47 18.00 -4.84
CA LEU A 228 1.40 17.76 -3.73
C LEU A 228 1.38 16.30 -3.28
N ALA A 229 0.41 15.51 -3.73
CA ALA A 229 0.17 14.15 -3.23
C ALA A 229 1.37 13.22 -3.37
N ASP A 230 2.18 13.37 -4.43
CA ASP A 230 3.39 12.58 -4.63
C ASP A 230 4.43 12.81 -3.52
N ASP A 231 4.62 14.06 -3.10
CA ASP A 231 5.57 14.43 -2.04
C ASP A 231 5.08 13.91 -0.67
N TYR A 232 3.77 13.97 -0.44
CA TYR A 232 3.12 13.51 0.80
C TYR A 232 2.68 12.05 0.80
N ASN A 233 2.90 11.29 -0.28
CA ASN A 233 2.34 9.95 -0.46
C ASN A 233 2.71 9.01 0.70
N HIS A 234 3.94 9.10 1.19
CA HIS A 234 4.39 8.32 2.33
C HIS A 234 3.60 8.65 3.61
N LEU A 235 3.32 9.92 3.90
CA LEU A 235 2.53 10.34 5.06
C LEU A 235 1.05 10.01 4.87
N LEU A 236 0.48 10.22 3.68
CA LEU A 236 -0.90 9.85 3.34
C LEU A 236 -1.15 8.35 3.59
N ARG A 237 -0.25 7.48 3.11
CA ARG A 237 -0.33 6.03 3.32
C ARG A 237 -0.05 5.63 4.77
N SER A 238 1.01 6.16 5.38
CA SER A 238 1.42 5.76 6.74
C SER A 238 0.41 6.22 7.80
N THR A 239 -0.25 7.37 7.58
CA THR A 239 -1.29 7.89 8.49
C THR A 239 -2.57 7.07 8.46
N THR A 240 -2.85 6.46 7.31
CA THR A 240 -4.07 5.66 7.09
C THR A 240 -3.78 4.15 7.12
N THR A 241 -2.58 3.72 7.49
CA THR A 241 -2.24 2.29 7.47
C THR A 241 -2.94 1.52 8.61
N PRO A 242 -3.60 0.39 8.33
CA PRO A 242 -4.25 -0.42 9.36
C PRO A 242 -3.31 -0.95 10.44
N THR A 243 -2.04 -1.19 10.13
CA THR A 243 -1.08 -1.74 11.10
C THR A 243 -0.65 -0.72 12.15
N ASN A 244 -0.99 0.57 12.00
CA ASN A 244 -0.77 1.59 13.03
C ASN A 244 -1.90 1.65 14.07
N VAL A 245 -2.90 0.77 13.99
CA VAL A 245 -4.01 0.71 14.94
C VAL A 245 -3.98 -0.61 15.71
N THR A 246 -4.13 -0.53 17.03
CA THR A 246 -4.15 -1.68 17.94
C THR A 246 -5.22 -1.52 19.01
N LEU A 247 -5.62 -2.59 19.71
CA LEU A 247 -6.46 -2.45 20.90
C LEU A 247 -5.68 -1.78 22.05
N ASN A 248 -6.40 -1.02 22.87
CA ASN A 248 -5.88 -0.44 24.09
C ASN A 248 -5.29 -1.50 25.02
N GLY A 249 -4.13 -1.20 25.61
CA GLY A 249 -3.48 -2.03 26.62
C GLY A 249 -2.69 -3.23 26.07
N LEU A 250 -2.57 -3.38 24.75
CA LEU A 250 -1.67 -4.38 24.17
C LEU A 250 -0.19 -3.98 24.40
N THR A 251 0.64 -4.98 24.65
CA THR A 251 2.09 -4.79 24.79
C THR A 251 2.75 -5.09 23.46
N LEU A 252 3.55 -4.14 22.95
CA LEU A 252 4.36 -4.34 21.75
C LEU A 252 5.68 -5.04 22.08
N GLN A 253 6.20 -5.80 21.12
CA GLN A 253 7.54 -6.37 21.14
C GLN A 253 8.39 -5.68 20.08
N SER A 254 9.63 -5.37 20.43
CA SER A 254 10.61 -4.79 19.50
C SER A 254 11.44 -5.90 18.86
N GLU A 255 11.59 -5.82 17.55
CA GLU A 255 12.38 -6.74 16.75
C GLU A 255 13.50 -6.01 16.02
N SER A 256 14.54 -6.77 15.68
CA SER A 256 15.69 -6.27 14.93
C SER A 256 16.10 -7.31 13.91
N GLN A 257 16.13 -6.92 12.65
CA GLN A 257 16.52 -7.77 11.54
C GLN A 257 17.67 -7.15 10.76
N ARG A 258 18.55 -8.02 10.27
CA ARG A 258 19.68 -7.63 9.44
C ARG A 258 19.64 -8.40 8.14
N PHE A 259 19.69 -7.68 7.04
CA PHE A 259 19.80 -8.22 5.70
C PHE A 259 21.17 -7.88 5.11
N THR A 260 21.60 -8.68 4.14
CA THR A 260 22.73 -8.36 3.27
C THR A 260 22.19 -8.19 1.86
N ALA A 261 22.28 -6.97 1.35
CA ALA A 261 21.85 -6.62 0.02
C ALA A 261 22.67 -7.41 -1.01
N LYS A 262 22.04 -7.91 -2.08
CA LYS A 262 22.73 -8.59 -3.19
C LYS A 262 22.92 -7.68 -4.42
N GLY A 263 22.47 -6.43 -4.34
CA GLY A 263 22.42 -5.47 -5.44
C GLY A 263 21.26 -5.78 -6.41
N GLY A 264 20.69 -4.73 -7.00
CA GLY A 264 19.52 -4.80 -7.88
C GLY A 264 18.19 -4.75 -7.12
N GLY A 265 17.36 -3.75 -7.44
CA GLY A 265 15.96 -3.68 -7.01
C GLY A 265 15.18 -4.87 -7.59
N GLY A 266 14.19 -5.35 -6.85
CA GLY A 266 13.51 -6.64 -7.04
C GLY A 266 13.24 -7.02 -8.50
N LEU A 267 13.64 -8.25 -8.90
CA LEU A 267 13.27 -8.80 -10.20
C LEU A 267 11.75 -8.94 -10.27
N ALA A 268 11.08 -8.40 -11.28
CA ALA A 268 9.63 -8.45 -11.37
C ALA A 268 9.19 -8.98 -12.74
N ASP A 269 8.25 -9.92 -12.78
CA ASP A 269 7.65 -10.35 -14.04
C ASP A 269 6.20 -9.87 -14.10
N PHE A 270 5.76 -9.52 -15.30
CA PHE A 270 4.41 -9.04 -15.54
C PHE A 270 3.74 -9.82 -16.66
N LEU A 271 2.53 -10.31 -16.42
CA LEU A 271 1.66 -10.86 -17.45
C LEU A 271 0.46 -9.92 -17.63
N PHE A 272 0.40 -9.25 -18.77
CA PHE A 272 -0.78 -8.48 -19.18
C PHE A 272 -1.78 -9.38 -19.88
N VAL A 273 -3.05 -9.24 -19.52
CA VAL A 273 -4.18 -9.96 -20.10
C VAL A 273 -5.16 -8.91 -20.62
N ILE A 274 -5.23 -8.78 -21.94
CA ILE A 274 -5.94 -7.67 -22.57
C ILE A 274 -7.20 -8.17 -23.28
N ASP A 275 -8.34 -7.61 -22.89
CA ASP A 275 -9.57 -7.70 -23.67
C ASP A 275 -9.35 -7.04 -25.03
N ASN A 276 -9.55 -7.82 -26.08
CA ASN A 276 -9.43 -7.37 -27.46
C ASN A 276 -10.74 -7.55 -28.24
N SER A 277 -11.85 -7.66 -27.52
CA SER A 277 -13.19 -7.79 -28.07
C SER A 277 -13.66 -6.51 -28.78
N GLY A 278 -14.82 -6.60 -29.42
CA GLY A 278 -15.38 -5.48 -30.19
C GLY A 278 -15.84 -4.30 -29.34
N SER A 279 -16.13 -4.50 -28.05
CA SER A 279 -16.64 -3.47 -27.13
C SER A 279 -15.56 -2.47 -26.72
N MET A 280 -14.31 -2.94 -26.59
CA MET A 280 -13.08 -2.18 -26.27
C MET A 280 -12.70 -1.06 -27.26
N GLY A 281 -13.57 -0.69 -28.19
CA GLY A 281 -13.32 0.31 -29.22
C GLY A 281 -13.13 1.72 -28.69
N ASP A 282 -13.90 2.11 -27.66
CA ASP A 282 -13.79 3.43 -27.05
C ASP A 282 -12.60 3.48 -26.06
N GLU A 283 -12.18 2.32 -25.54
CA GLU A 283 -11.14 2.12 -24.53
C GLU A 283 -9.74 1.97 -25.15
N GLN A 284 -9.59 1.84 -26.47
CA GLN A 284 -8.27 1.75 -27.12
C GLN A 284 -7.36 2.95 -26.82
N ALA A 285 -7.94 4.13 -26.59
CA ALA A 285 -7.19 5.30 -26.15
C ALA A 285 -6.67 5.10 -24.71
N ALA A 286 -7.53 4.64 -23.81
CA ALA A 286 -7.18 4.33 -22.43
C ALA A 286 -6.12 3.21 -22.34
N VAL A 287 -6.24 2.14 -23.13
CA VAL A 287 -5.22 1.07 -23.19
C VAL A 287 -3.85 1.62 -23.64
N ARG A 288 -3.83 2.57 -24.60
CA ARG A 288 -2.58 3.24 -25.01
C ARG A 288 -1.99 4.08 -23.88
N ASP A 289 -2.82 4.89 -23.24
CA ASP A 289 -2.40 5.75 -22.15
C ASP A 289 -1.86 4.90 -20.98
N ALA A 290 -2.52 3.78 -20.68
CA ALA A 290 -2.07 2.80 -19.70
C ALA A 290 -0.68 2.23 -20.03
N ALA A 291 -0.44 1.87 -21.29
CA ALA A 291 0.86 1.38 -21.75
C ALA A 291 1.98 2.42 -21.59
N ASP A 292 1.69 3.68 -21.96
CA ASP A 292 2.64 4.79 -21.86
C ASP A 292 2.98 5.13 -20.41
N ILE A 293 1.95 5.14 -19.55
CA ILE A 293 2.11 5.40 -18.12
C ILE A 293 2.88 4.26 -17.47
N PHE A 294 2.47 3.00 -17.64
CA PHE A 294 3.20 1.84 -17.11
C PHE A 294 4.67 1.85 -17.54
N SER A 295 4.95 2.12 -18.82
CA SER A 295 6.31 2.21 -19.34
C SER A 295 7.13 3.32 -18.67
N SER A 296 6.53 4.47 -18.41
CA SER A 296 7.21 5.57 -17.72
C SER A 296 7.47 5.23 -16.25
N THR A 297 6.49 4.64 -15.55
CA THR A 297 6.63 4.14 -14.18
C THR A 297 7.71 3.06 -14.07
N MET A 298 7.71 2.07 -14.95
CA MET A 298 8.72 1.00 -14.94
C MET A 298 10.13 1.54 -15.19
N SER A 299 10.27 2.49 -16.13
CA SER A 299 11.56 3.16 -16.39
C SER A 299 12.08 3.93 -15.17
N ALA A 300 11.18 4.49 -14.36
CA ALA A 300 11.51 5.21 -13.14
C ALA A 300 11.75 4.28 -11.92
N SER A 301 11.14 3.10 -11.91
CA SER A 301 11.14 2.19 -10.76
C SER A 301 12.49 1.55 -10.42
N GLY A 302 13.39 1.43 -11.40
CA GLY A 302 14.65 0.70 -11.24
C GLY A 302 14.51 -0.83 -11.11
N LEU A 303 13.32 -1.38 -11.35
CA LEU A 303 13.07 -2.83 -11.35
C LEU A 303 13.76 -3.51 -12.54
N ASP A 304 14.30 -4.71 -12.33
CA ASP A 304 14.66 -5.63 -13.43
C ASP A 304 13.41 -6.42 -13.82
N PHE A 305 12.69 -5.93 -14.83
CA PHE A 305 11.42 -6.51 -15.25
C PHE A 305 11.48 -7.27 -16.57
N GLU A 306 10.57 -8.23 -16.76
CA GLU A 306 10.19 -8.80 -18.06
C GLU A 306 8.66 -8.84 -18.14
N ILE A 307 8.11 -8.51 -19.31
CA ILE A 307 6.66 -8.36 -19.51
C ILE A 307 6.23 -9.22 -20.68
N ALA A 308 5.12 -9.94 -20.53
CA ALA A 308 4.44 -10.59 -21.63
C ALA A 308 2.98 -10.13 -21.70
N THR A 309 2.41 -10.22 -22.90
CA THR A 309 1.01 -9.89 -23.15
C THR A 309 0.29 -11.09 -23.76
N ILE A 310 -0.88 -11.42 -23.22
CA ILE A 310 -1.86 -12.33 -23.81
C ILE A 310 -3.20 -11.61 -23.96
N THR A 311 -4.16 -12.22 -24.67
CA THR A 311 -5.51 -11.65 -24.83
C THR A 311 -6.58 -12.55 -24.22
N THR A 312 -7.82 -12.06 -24.17
CA THR A 312 -9.02 -12.82 -23.80
C THR A 312 -9.48 -13.78 -24.91
N ASP A 313 -8.73 -13.91 -26.01
CA ASP A 313 -9.06 -14.76 -27.13
C ASP A 313 -9.22 -16.25 -26.77
N SER A 314 -9.92 -16.99 -27.63
CA SER A 314 -10.09 -18.44 -27.47
C SER A 314 -8.78 -19.25 -27.48
N THR A 315 -7.68 -18.65 -27.94
CA THR A 315 -6.35 -19.27 -27.97
C THR A 315 -5.39 -18.48 -27.10
N VAL A 316 -4.73 -19.16 -26.17
CA VAL A 316 -3.73 -18.56 -25.28
C VAL A 316 -2.37 -18.59 -25.98
N VAL A 317 -1.97 -17.43 -26.50
CA VAL A 317 -0.67 -17.20 -27.15
C VAL A 317 -0.15 -15.84 -26.75
N PHE A 318 1.17 -15.67 -26.73
CA PHE A 318 1.75 -14.35 -26.56
C PHE A 318 1.42 -13.45 -27.76
N ARG A 319 1.12 -12.19 -27.46
CA ARG A 319 1.32 -11.12 -28.41
C ARG A 319 2.81 -10.79 -28.41
N ASP A 320 3.41 -10.96 -29.57
CA ASP A 320 4.85 -10.81 -29.80
C ASP A 320 5.01 -10.20 -31.20
N THR A 321 4.93 -8.88 -31.26
CA THR A 321 4.99 -8.13 -32.52
C THR A 321 6.34 -8.23 -33.22
N ARG A 322 7.42 -8.53 -32.48
CA ARG A 322 8.78 -8.66 -33.03
C ARG A 322 9.22 -10.11 -33.25
N GLN A 323 8.46 -11.07 -32.76
CA GLN A 323 8.67 -12.52 -32.86
C GLN A 323 9.98 -12.98 -32.21
N ASP A 324 10.28 -12.45 -31.03
CA ASP A 324 11.55 -12.70 -30.35
C ASP A 324 11.45 -13.47 -29.02
N GLY A 325 10.25 -13.82 -28.55
CA GLY A 325 10.10 -14.69 -27.37
C GLY A 325 8.90 -14.44 -26.46
N GLY A 326 7.99 -13.54 -26.80
CA GLY A 326 6.77 -13.23 -26.03
C GLY A 326 6.99 -12.42 -24.75
N PHE A 327 8.01 -12.75 -23.94
CA PHE A 327 8.48 -11.90 -22.84
C PHE A 327 9.53 -10.92 -23.33
N THR A 328 9.32 -9.63 -23.04
CA THR A 328 10.21 -8.54 -23.48
C THR A 328 10.59 -7.60 -22.34
N ARG A 329 11.73 -6.92 -22.51
CA ARG A 329 12.14 -5.76 -21.70
C ARG A 329 11.97 -4.45 -22.47
N ASP A 330 11.67 -4.54 -23.76
CA ASP A 330 11.58 -3.39 -24.64
C ASP A 330 10.19 -2.75 -24.48
N LEU A 331 10.17 -1.57 -23.88
CA LEU A 331 8.90 -0.88 -23.62
C LEU A 331 8.22 -0.40 -24.91
N ASP A 332 8.93 -0.26 -26.02
CA ASP A 332 8.31 0.04 -27.31
C ASP A 332 7.63 -1.21 -27.89
N GLU A 333 8.22 -2.39 -27.71
CA GLU A 333 7.55 -3.65 -28.04
C GLU A 333 6.30 -3.88 -27.18
N PHE A 334 6.42 -3.67 -25.88
CA PHE A 334 5.27 -3.79 -24.97
C PHE A 334 4.12 -2.87 -25.38
N ARG A 335 4.40 -1.61 -25.75
CA ARG A 335 3.40 -0.66 -26.26
C ARG A 335 2.71 -1.14 -27.54
N ASP A 336 3.42 -1.85 -28.41
CA ASP A 336 2.85 -2.43 -29.62
C ASP A 336 2.02 -3.70 -29.29
N ASP A 337 2.47 -4.51 -28.35
CA ASP A 337 1.83 -5.78 -27.97
C ASP A 337 0.52 -5.56 -27.21
N ILE A 338 0.47 -4.60 -26.29
CA ILE A 338 -0.73 -4.30 -25.47
C ILE A 338 -1.88 -3.71 -26.30
N LEU A 339 -1.59 -3.09 -27.45
CA LEU A 339 -2.59 -2.55 -28.36
C LEU A 339 -3.24 -3.67 -29.16
N ALA A 340 -4.10 -4.43 -28.48
CA ALA A 340 -4.58 -5.68 -29.00
C ALA A 340 -5.57 -5.55 -30.18
N GLY A 341 -6.15 -4.36 -30.33
CA GLY A 341 -7.24 -4.09 -31.26
C GLY A 341 -8.58 -4.58 -30.71
N THR A 342 -9.59 -4.66 -31.58
CA THR A 342 -10.99 -4.94 -31.21
C THR A 342 -11.61 -6.10 -31.99
N THR A 343 -10.76 -6.98 -32.54
CA THR A 343 -11.18 -8.07 -33.44
C THR A 343 -11.12 -9.44 -32.79
N GLY A 344 -10.92 -9.48 -31.48
CA GLY A 344 -10.80 -10.69 -30.69
C GLY A 344 -12.13 -11.39 -30.44
N SER A 345 -12.06 -12.39 -29.57
CA SER A 345 -13.20 -13.11 -29.04
C SER A 345 -14.22 -12.16 -28.42
N ALA A 346 -15.50 -12.50 -28.51
CA ALA A 346 -16.58 -11.85 -27.75
C ALA A 346 -16.89 -12.63 -26.47
N THR A 347 -15.88 -13.27 -25.90
CA THR A 347 -16.02 -14.15 -24.74
C THR A 347 -14.83 -13.90 -23.84
N GLU A 348 -15.06 -13.11 -22.78
CA GLU A 348 -14.00 -12.54 -21.98
C GLU A 348 -13.46 -13.52 -20.93
N ARG A 349 -12.46 -14.29 -21.34
CA ARG A 349 -11.86 -15.36 -20.52
C ARG A 349 -10.53 -14.96 -19.90
N GLY A 350 -10.37 -13.71 -19.48
CA GLY A 350 -9.08 -13.21 -18.97
C GLY A 350 -8.50 -14.07 -17.85
N ILE A 351 -9.30 -14.37 -16.81
CA ILE A 351 -8.87 -15.22 -15.67
C ILE A 351 -8.46 -16.62 -16.16
N TYR A 352 -9.32 -17.27 -16.93
CA TYR A 352 -9.07 -18.63 -17.43
C TYR A 352 -7.82 -18.68 -18.32
N ASN A 353 -7.67 -17.72 -19.23
CA ASN A 353 -6.54 -17.65 -20.14
C ASN A 353 -5.22 -17.43 -19.38
N ALA A 354 -5.23 -16.59 -18.35
CA ALA A 354 -4.10 -16.41 -17.46
C ALA A 354 -3.76 -17.71 -16.71
N GLU A 355 -4.74 -18.41 -16.11
CA GLU A 355 -4.48 -19.70 -15.47
C GLU A 355 -3.87 -20.71 -16.45
N GLN A 356 -4.41 -20.83 -17.67
CA GLN A 356 -3.86 -21.72 -18.69
C GLN A 356 -2.44 -21.33 -19.12
N ALA A 357 -2.15 -20.02 -19.19
CA ALA A 357 -0.81 -19.53 -19.50
C ALA A 357 0.20 -19.86 -18.40
N LEU A 358 -0.27 -19.92 -17.15
CA LEU A 358 0.53 -20.05 -15.93
C LEU A 358 0.65 -21.48 -15.39
N LEU A 359 0.01 -22.48 -16.02
CA LEU A 359 0.11 -23.86 -15.57
C LEU A 359 1.58 -24.31 -15.47
N SER A 360 1.91 -25.10 -14.46
CA SER A 360 3.27 -25.53 -14.14
C SER A 360 3.26 -26.95 -13.62
N SER A 361 3.89 -27.85 -14.38
CA SER A 361 4.10 -29.23 -13.97
C SER A 361 5.04 -29.35 -12.77
N ALA A 362 5.90 -28.36 -12.54
CA ALA A 362 6.73 -28.27 -11.34
C ALA A 362 5.88 -27.99 -10.08
N ASP A 363 4.76 -27.28 -10.23
CA ASP A 363 3.83 -26.93 -9.15
C ASP A 363 2.61 -27.87 -9.08
N GLY A 364 2.65 -28.98 -9.82
CA GLY A 364 1.69 -30.08 -9.73
C GLY A 364 0.59 -30.10 -10.79
N ASP A 365 0.63 -29.22 -11.79
CA ASP A 365 -0.29 -29.28 -12.93
C ASP A 365 0.07 -30.40 -13.92
N ASP A 366 -0.88 -30.79 -14.76
CA ASP A 366 -0.68 -31.83 -15.78
C ASP A 366 0.28 -31.38 -16.91
N THR A 367 0.34 -30.08 -17.18
CA THR A 367 1.10 -29.49 -18.31
C THR A 367 1.66 -28.14 -17.93
N ASP A 368 2.77 -27.74 -18.57
CA ASP A 368 3.24 -26.35 -18.51
C ASP A 368 2.45 -25.46 -19.49
N GLY A 369 1.98 -24.32 -19.00
CA GLY A 369 1.44 -23.23 -19.80
C GLY A 369 2.54 -22.44 -20.52
N ILE A 370 2.16 -21.53 -21.42
CA ILE A 370 3.12 -20.81 -22.27
C ILE A 370 4.09 -19.91 -21.48
N VAL A 371 3.67 -19.39 -20.32
CA VAL A 371 4.52 -18.57 -19.43
C VAL A 371 5.58 -19.43 -18.75
N THR A 372 5.16 -20.57 -18.20
CA THR A 372 6.08 -21.53 -17.58
C THR A 372 7.06 -22.11 -18.60
N GLN A 373 6.59 -22.42 -19.82
CA GLN A 373 7.44 -22.88 -20.92
C GLN A 373 8.49 -21.85 -21.34
N ALA A 374 8.16 -20.55 -21.23
CA ALA A 374 9.09 -19.45 -21.47
C ALA A 374 10.11 -19.28 -20.31
N GLY A 375 9.96 -20.02 -19.21
CA GLY A 375 10.87 -19.97 -18.06
C GLY A 375 10.46 -18.94 -17.01
N HIS A 376 9.18 -18.54 -16.99
CA HIS A 376 8.65 -17.56 -16.06
C HIS A 376 7.72 -18.18 -14.99
N PRO A 377 7.66 -17.60 -13.78
CA PRO A 377 8.47 -16.47 -13.32
C PRO A 377 9.97 -16.80 -13.28
N ARG A 378 10.80 -15.80 -13.60
CA ARG A 378 12.25 -15.89 -13.44
C ARG A 378 12.57 -16.25 -12.00
N ALA A 379 13.65 -17.00 -11.79
CA ALA A 379 14.02 -17.43 -10.45
C ALA A 379 14.19 -16.23 -9.49
N ASN A 380 13.42 -16.22 -8.41
CA ASN A 380 13.33 -15.13 -7.42
C ASN A 380 12.72 -13.82 -7.94
N ALA A 381 12.03 -13.84 -9.08
CA ALA A 381 11.13 -12.78 -9.48
C ALA A 381 9.73 -13.07 -8.95
N ASN A 382 9.03 -12.04 -8.50
CA ASN A 382 7.59 -12.10 -8.31
C ASN A 382 6.88 -11.89 -9.65
N LEU A 383 5.80 -12.64 -9.88
CA LEU A 383 4.93 -12.43 -11.04
C LEU A 383 3.66 -11.70 -10.61
N SER A 384 3.36 -10.61 -11.31
CA SER A 384 2.08 -9.90 -11.22
C SER A 384 1.30 -10.07 -12.52
N VAL A 385 -0.01 -10.27 -12.39
CA VAL A 385 -0.94 -10.37 -13.52
C VAL A 385 -1.77 -9.10 -13.57
N ILE A 386 -1.79 -8.42 -14.72
CA ILE A 386 -2.61 -7.21 -14.93
C ILE A 386 -3.68 -7.56 -15.94
N ILE A 387 -4.94 -7.48 -15.55
CA ILE A 387 -6.08 -7.73 -16.42
C ILE A 387 -6.72 -6.40 -16.79
N ILE A 388 -6.88 -6.15 -18.09
CA ILE A 388 -7.50 -4.92 -18.62
C ILE A 388 -8.68 -5.31 -19.51
N GLY A 389 -9.88 -4.80 -19.24
CA GLY A 389 -11.05 -5.06 -20.07
C GLY A 389 -12.31 -4.29 -19.66
N ASP A 390 -13.32 -4.27 -20.53
CA ASP A 390 -14.57 -3.52 -20.34
C ASP A 390 -15.79 -4.42 -20.11
N GLU A 391 -15.62 -5.74 -19.97
CA GLU A 391 -16.71 -6.66 -19.65
C GLU A 391 -16.44 -7.55 -18.42
N ARG A 392 -17.49 -8.24 -17.97
CA ARG A 392 -17.42 -9.23 -16.89
C ARG A 392 -16.67 -10.47 -17.34
N SER A 393 -15.95 -11.12 -16.41
CA SER A 393 -15.35 -12.41 -16.68
C SER A 393 -16.40 -13.45 -17.08
N GLN A 394 -16.13 -14.15 -18.15
CA GLN A 394 -16.89 -15.28 -18.66
C GLN A 394 -16.13 -16.58 -18.41
N TYR A 395 -15.63 -16.73 -17.17
CA TYR A 395 -14.89 -17.91 -16.73
C TYR A 395 -15.70 -19.20 -17.00
N PRO A 396 -15.08 -20.26 -17.55
CA PRO A 396 -15.76 -21.52 -17.77
C PRO A 396 -16.19 -22.20 -16.46
N GLY A 397 -17.45 -22.03 -16.07
CA GLY A 397 -18.02 -22.65 -14.88
C GLY A 397 -18.10 -21.70 -13.69
N THR A 398 -17.85 -22.20 -12.49
CA THR A 398 -17.83 -21.39 -11.26
C THR A 398 -16.38 -21.13 -10.88
N PHE A 399 -16.01 -19.86 -10.81
CA PHE A 399 -14.71 -19.43 -10.31
C PHE A 399 -14.83 -19.08 -8.82
N ASP A 400 -13.83 -19.50 -8.04
CA ASP A 400 -13.69 -19.13 -6.63
C ASP A 400 -12.48 -18.18 -6.50
N PRO A 401 -12.70 -16.89 -6.19
CA PRO A 401 -11.60 -15.92 -6.10
C PRO A 401 -10.63 -16.20 -4.94
N ASN A 402 -11.02 -17.02 -3.96
CA ASN A 402 -10.18 -17.35 -2.80
C ASN A 402 -9.48 -18.72 -2.92
N ASN A 403 -9.78 -19.50 -3.94
CA ASN A 403 -9.26 -20.86 -4.12
C ASN A 403 -9.00 -21.14 -5.60
N ASN A 404 -7.84 -20.70 -6.07
CA ASN A 404 -7.41 -20.76 -7.46
C ASN A 404 -5.88 -20.70 -7.54
N LEU A 405 -5.37 -20.85 -8.76
CA LEU A 405 -3.93 -20.87 -9.05
C LEU A 405 -3.20 -19.62 -8.57
N PHE A 406 -3.81 -18.43 -8.68
CA PHE A 406 -3.17 -17.17 -8.31
C PHE A 406 -2.94 -17.09 -6.80
N ILE A 407 -3.92 -17.53 -6.01
CA ILE A 407 -3.81 -17.59 -4.54
C ILE A 407 -2.78 -18.65 -4.13
N ASP A 408 -2.85 -19.85 -4.72
CA ASP A 408 -1.94 -20.96 -4.38
C ASP A 408 -0.48 -20.66 -4.71
N ARG A 409 -0.23 -19.82 -5.72
CA ARG A 409 1.12 -19.44 -6.20
C ARG A 409 1.54 -18.03 -5.78
N GLU A 410 0.72 -17.36 -4.99
CA GLU A 410 0.94 -15.98 -4.52
C GLU A 410 1.13 -14.97 -5.67
N TYR A 411 0.54 -15.24 -6.83
CA TYR A 411 0.51 -14.30 -7.94
C TYR A 411 -0.52 -13.20 -7.67
N ARG A 412 -0.04 -11.96 -7.60
CA ARG A 412 -0.93 -10.80 -7.43
C ARG A 412 -1.62 -10.46 -8.73
N VAL A 413 -2.92 -10.22 -8.65
CA VAL A 413 -3.75 -9.82 -9.78
C VAL A 413 -4.18 -8.38 -9.59
N PHE A 414 -3.99 -7.57 -10.62
CA PHE A 414 -4.51 -6.20 -10.71
C PHE A 414 -5.56 -6.14 -11.80
N ALA A 415 -6.64 -5.42 -11.54
CA ALA A 415 -7.75 -5.30 -12.49
C ALA A 415 -7.95 -3.83 -12.88
N ILE A 416 -7.77 -3.50 -14.16
CA ILE A 416 -8.12 -2.21 -14.74
C ILE A 416 -9.36 -2.46 -15.60
N ILE A 417 -10.54 -2.37 -14.98
CA ILE A 417 -11.79 -2.82 -15.58
C ILE A 417 -12.86 -1.72 -15.58
N ASP A 418 -13.93 -1.86 -16.36
CA ASP A 418 -15.09 -0.99 -16.17
C ASP A 418 -15.80 -1.32 -14.85
N THR A 419 -15.59 -0.46 -13.86
CA THR A 419 -16.16 -0.68 -12.53
C THR A 419 -17.70 -0.53 -12.49
N ALA A 420 -18.33 -0.04 -13.56
CA ALA A 420 -19.79 -0.03 -13.65
C ALA A 420 -20.37 -1.46 -13.76
N LEU A 421 -19.54 -2.45 -14.08
CA LEU A 421 -19.91 -3.86 -14.23
C LEU A 421 -19.54 -4.74 -13.03
N ASN A 422 -19.11 -4.13 -11.91
CA ASN A 422 -18.59 -4.80 -10.69
C ASN A 422 -19.43 -5.97 -10.16
N ASP A 423 -20.76 -5.94 -10.30
CA ASP A 423 -21.58 -7.08 -9.88
C ASP A 423 -21.32 -8.29 -10.78
N GLY A 424 -20.44 -9.20 -10.35
CA GLY A 424 -20.10 -10.44 -11.05
C GLY A 424 -18.99 -10.31 -12.10
N SER A 425 -18.10 -9.32 -11.99
CA SER A 425 -16.93 -9.23 -12.88
C SER A 425 -15.91 -10.33 -12.62
N GLN A 426 -15.79 -10.83 -11.38
CA GLN A 426 -14.79 -11.78 -10.86
C GLN A 426 -13.34 -11.28 -10.90
N TYR A 427 -13.01 -10.30 -11.75
CA TYR A 427 -11.68 -9.71 -11.85
C TYR A 427 -11.34 -8.88 -10.61
N ASP A 428 -12.29 -8.07 -10.15
CA ASP A 428 -12.20 -7.30 -8.91
C ASP A 428 -12.10 -8.19 -7.67
N ASP A 429 -12.96 -9.21 -7.58
CA ASP A 429 -12.91 -10.20 -6.50
C ASP A 429 -11.55 -10.90 -6.44
N LEU A 430 -10.99 -11.29 -7.59
CA LEU A 430 -9.68 -11.92 -7.68
C LEU A 430 -8.54 -10.96 -7.35
N ALA A 431 -8.60 -9.72 -7.84
CA ALA A 431 -7.60 -8.71 -7.53
C ALA A 431 -7.54 -8.45 -6.01
N ASN A 432 -8.70 -8.28 -5.39
CA ASN A 432 -8.82 -8.12 -3.94
C ASN A 432 -8.34 -9.37 -3.17
N SER A 433 -8.73 -10.57 -3.61
CA SER A 433 -8.37 -11.83 -2.91
C SER A 433 -6.88 -12.14 -3.02
N SER A 434 -6.24 -11.78 -4.13
CA SER A 434 -4.79 -11.96 -4.35
C SER A 434 -3.92 -10.86 -3.72
N GLY A 435 -4.54 -9.81 -3.14
CA GLY A 435 -3.83 -8.68 -2.55
C GLY A 435 -3.26 -7.69 -3.57
N GLY A 436 -3.82 -7.65 -4.78
CA GLY A 436 -3.61 -6.58 -5.75
C GLY A 436 -4.65 -5.46 -5.60
N SER A 437 -4.85 -4.70 -6.67
CA SER A 437 -5.70 -3.50 -6.66
C SER A 437 -6.61 -3.42 -7.90
N VAL A 438 -7.71 -2.70 -7.74
CA VAL A 438 -8.70 -2.44 -8.81
C VAL A 438 -8.70 -0.96 -9.19
N ALA A 439 -8.70 -0.67 -10.49
CA ALA A 439 -8.88 0.67 -11.07
C ALA A 439 -9.94 0.66 -12.18
N ASN A 440 -10.51 1.84 -12.46
CA ASN A 440 -11.49 2.00 -13.52
C ASN A 440 -10.85 2.35 -14.87
N ILE A 441 -11.05 1.49 -15.89
CA ILE A 441 -10.54 1.71 -17.25
C ILE A 441 -11.07 2.98 -17.91
N ASN A 442 -12.28 3.42 -17.55
CA ASN A 442 -12.92 4.63 -18.07
C ASN A 442 -12.37 5.92 -17.44
N ASN A 443 -11.41 5.82 -16.53
CA ASN A 443 -10.79 6.97 -15.88
C ASN A 443 -9.26 6.96 -16.03
N ALA A 444 -8.77 7.44 -17.17
CA ALA A 444 -7.33 7.50 -17.44
C ALA A 444 -6.52 8.31 -16.40
N ALA A 445 -7.17 9.20 -15.63
CA ALA A 445 -6.49 9.96 -14.58
C ALA A 445 -6.00 9.08 -13.42
N VAL A 446 -6.53 7.86 -13.24
CA VAL A 446 -6.10 6.96 -12.15
C VAL A 446 -4.96 6.02 -12.54
N PHE A 447 -4.60 5.97 -13.83
CA PHE A 447 -3.56 5.07 -14.31
C PHE A 447 -2.18 5.31 -13.68
N PRO A 448 -1.71 6.56 -13.48
CA PRO A 448 -0.42 6.79 -12.84
C PRO A 448 -0.32 6.15 -11.46
N ASP A 449 -1.38 6.25 -10.67
CA ASP A 449 -1.42 5.77 -9.30
C ASP A 449 -1.45 4.24 -9.23
N ILE A 450 -2.35 3.57 -9.98
CA ILE A 450 -2.38 2.10 -9.98
C ILE A 450 -1.09 1.49 -10.55
N PHE A 451 -0.49 2.08 -11.59
CA PHE A 451 0.78 1.56 -12.11
C PHE A 451 1.95 1.83 -11.18
N THR A 452 1.94 2.94 -10.45
CA THR A 452 2.89 3.20 -9.36
C THR A 452 2.73 2.16 -8.26
N GLU A 453 1.50 1.85 -7.87
CA GLU A 453 1.21 0.79 -6.92
C GLU A 453 1.66 -0.60 -7.41
N ILE A 454 1.40 -0.95 -8.67
CA ILE A 454 1.88 -2.20 -9.30
C ILE A 454 3.40 -2.29 -9.23
N ALA A 455 4.11 -1.21 -9.57
CA ALA A 455 5.58 -1.14 -9.48
C ALA A 455 6.06 -1.38 -8.05
N ILE A 456 5.45 -0.67 -7.09
CA ILE A 456 5.77 -0.77 -5.67
C ILE A 456 5.55 -2.21 -5.18
N LEU A 457 4.39 -2.80 -5.46
CA LEU A 457 4.03 -4.13 -4.98
C LEU A 457 4.87 -5.23 -5.63
N ALA A 458 5.20 -5.09 -6.92
CA ALA A 458 6.05 -6.04 -7.63
C ALA A 458 7.49 -5.99 -7.11
N GLY A 459 8.04 -4.80 -6.90
CA GLY A 459 9.35 -4.62 -6.27
C GLY A 459 9.40 -5.17 -4.85
N ALA A 460 8.33 -4.96 -4.08
CA ALA A 460 8.24 -5.39 -2.68
C ALA A 460 8.03 -6.89 -2.53
N ALA A 461 7.27 -7.54 -3.41
CA ALA A 461 7.14 -9.00 -3.42
C ALA A 461 8.47 -9.71 -3.72
N SER A 462 9.26 -9.12 -4.61
CA SER A 462 10.61 -9.57 -4.91
C SER A 462 11.64 -9.05 -3.91
N SER A 463 11.19 -8.26 -2.92
CA SER A 463 12.08 -7.69 -1.93
C SER A 463 12.67 -8.79 -1.09
N ARG A 464 13.98 -8.69 -0.89
CA ARG A 464 14.74 -9.57 -0.01
C ARG A 464 14.75 -9.06 1.43
N TYR A 465 13.97 -8.00 1.70
CA TYR A 465 13.81 -7.33 2.99
C TYR A 465 12.43 -7.63 3.60
N ALA A 466 11.98 -8.87 3.47
CA ALA A 466 10.76 -9.37 4.12
C ALA A 466 10.97 -9.46 5.63
N LEU A 467 10.00 -8.96 6.39
CA LEU A 467 10.06 -8.90 7.85
C LEU A 467 9.53 -10.20 8.45
N ASP A 468 10.08 -10.64 9.59
CA ASP A 468 9.65 -11.88 10.24
C ASP A 468 8.25 -11.73 10.88
N PHE A 469 7.88 -10.50 11.21
CA PHE A 469 6.57 -10.18 11.78
C PHE A 469 5.98 -8.94 11.12
N THR A 470 4.66 -8.85 11.07
CA THR A 470 3.95 -7.64 10.64
C THR A 470 4.27 -6.51 11.64
N PRO A 471 4.93 -5.43 11.23
CA PRO A 471 5.26 -4.31 12.09
C PRO A 471 4.05 -3.40 12.34
N ILE A 472 4.07 -2.71 13.47
CA ILE A 472 3.48 -1.38 13.61
C ILE A 472 4.27 -0.47 12.67
N GLU A 473 3.66 -0.06 11.57
CA GLU A 473 4.37 0.53 10.44
C GLU A 473 5.11 1.82 10.82
N SER A 474 4.52 2.67 11.66
CA SER A 474 5.13 3.90 12.16
C SER A 474 6.39 3.68 13.00
N SER A 475 6.58 2.47 13.54
CA SER A 475 7.76 2.13 14.35
C SER A 475 8.95 1.60 13.56
N ILE A 476 8.79 1.39 12.25
CA ILE A 476 9.87 0.88 11.40
C ILE A 476 10.93 1.95 11.24
N ALA A 477 12.17 1.58 11.53
CA ALA A 477 13.35 2.39 11.29
C ALA A 477 14.39 1.57 10.51
N VAL A 478 15.03 2.19 9.52
CA VAL A 478 15.91 1.52 8.55
C VAL A 478 17.26 2.21 8.48
N ARG A 479 18.34 1.43 8.50
CA ARG A 479 19.71 1.89 8.21
C ARG A 479 20.33 1.06 7.10
N VAL A 480 21.05 1.71 6.20
CA VAL A 480 21.88 1.06 5.18
C VAL A 480 23.33 1.43 5.45
N ASN A 481 24.18 0.44 5.68
CA ASN A 481 25.59 0.61 6.09
C ASN A 481 25.77 1.52 7.32
N GLY A 482 24.77 1.56 8.21
CA GLY A 482 24.76 2.39 9.42
C GLY A 482 24.18 3.79 9.23
N GLU A 483 23.85 4.21 8.00
CA GLU A 483 23.20 5.49 7.71
C GLU A 483 21.68 5.33 7.70
N THR A 484 20.98 6.15 8.50
CA THR A 484 19.50 6.18 8.52
C THR A 484 18.97 6.51 7.13
N GLN A 485 17.99 5.73 6.68
CA GLN A 485 17.31 5.97 5.42
C GLN A 485 15.95 6.61 5.70
N ASN A 486 15.60 7.58 4.86
CA ASN A 486 14.32 8.28 4.95
C ASN A 486 13.18 7.41 4.43
N ARG A 487 11.99 7.57 5.01
CA ARG A 487 10.77 6.97 4.50
C ARG A 487 10.26 7.79 3.33
N SER A 488 10.40 7.27 2.11
CA SER A 488 10.05 7.99 0.89
C SER A 488 9.80 7.02 -0.25
N SER A 489 8.76 7.26 -1.05
CA SER A 489 8.50 6.53 -2.29
C SER A 489 9.50 6.88 -3.39
N ASN A 490 10.06 8.09 -3.35
CA ASN A 490 10.89 8.62 -4.43
C ASN A 490 12.38 8.32 -4.22
N ASN A 491 12.87 8.49 -2.99
CA ASN A 491 14.27 8.27 -2.64
C ASN A 491 14.40 7.87 -1.16
N GLY A 492 14.26 6.58 -0.87
CA GLY A 492 14.16 6.10 0.50
C GLY A 492 13.63 4.67 0.57
N TRP A 493 12.85 4.39 1.61
CA TRP A 493 12.15 3.12 1.77
C TRP A 493 10.65 3.30 2.04
N GLN A 494 9.88 2.25 1.74
CA GLN A 494 8.47 2.11 2.09
C GLN A 494 8.20 0.70 2.63
N TYR A 495 7.31 0.59 3.62
CA TYR A 495 6.80 -0.71 4.05
C TYR A 495 5.53 -1.07 3.29
N ILE A 496 5.46 -2.31 2.81
CA ILE A 496 4.36 -2.84 2.03
C ILE A 496 3.69 -3.96 2.81
N ILE A 497 2.46 -3.71 3.27
CA ILE A 497 1.69 -4.61 4.12
C ILE A 497 1.47 -5.97 3.44
N GLY A 498 1.06 -5.96 2.17
CA GLY A 498 0.71 -7.18 1.43
C GLY A 498 1.86 -8.18 1.24
N SER A 499 3.11 -7.70 1.19
CA SER A 499 4.30 -8.57 1.13
C SER A 499 5.06 -8.65 2.46
N ASN A 500 4.58 -7.97 3.51
CA ASN A 500 5.30 -7.74 4.76
C ASN A 500 6.79 -7.41 4.55
N ALA A 501 7.09 -6.49 3.64
CA ALA A 501 8.46 -6.25 3.20
C ALA A 501 8.75 -4.77 2.97
N LEU A 502 10.03 -4.41 3.04
CA LEU A 502 10.50 -3.07 2.68
C LEU A 502 10.84 -3.00 1.19
N LEU A 503 10.42 -1.93 0.54
CA LEU A 503 10.86 -1.54 -0.80
C LEU A 503 11.79 -0.33 -0.69
N PHE A 504 12.90 -0.34 -1.42
CA PHE A 504 13.79 0.83 -1.56
C PHE A 504 13.66 1.43 -2.95
N SER A 505 13.74 2.76 -3.03
CA SER A 505 13.65 3.53 -4.26
C SER A 505 14.79 4.55 -4.39
N GLY A 506 15.10 4.96 -5.61
CA GLY A 506 16.09 6.01 -5.89
C GLY A 506 17.53 5.62 -5.51
N ASP A 507 18.28 6.60 -5.01
CA ASP A 507 19.66 6.42 -4.58
C ASP A 507 19.76 5.63 -3.25
N ALA A 508 18.65 5.49 -2.52
CA ALA A 508 18.58 4.68 -1.31
C ALA A 508 18.60 3.16 -1.57
N ILE A 509 18.49 2.71 -2.83
CA ILE A 509 18.57 1.29 -3.20
C ILE A 509 19.92 0.71 -2.74
N PRO A 510 19.93 -0.24 -1.79
CA PRO A 510 21.17 -0.77 -1.23
C PRO A 510 22.01 -1.47 -2.29
N GLN A 511 23.28 -1.06 -2.40
CA GLN A 511 24.25 -1.71 -3.29
C GLN A 511 24.54 -3.15 -2.86
N ALA A 512 25.06 -3.97 -3.77
CA ALA A 512 25.48 -5.33 -3.43
C ALA A 512 26.44 -5.35 -2.23
N GLU A 513 26.23 -6.31 -1.34
CA GLU A 513 26.91 -6.52 -0.06
C GLU A 513 26.66 -5.43 1.01
N ALA A 514 25.80 -4.44 0.75
CA ALA A 514 25.41 -3.47 1.78
C ALA A 514 24.65 -4.15 2.93
N VAL A 515 24.89 -3.69 4.15
CA VAL A 515 24.17 -4.18 5.33
C VAL A 515 22.93 -3.32 5.53
N VAL A 516 21.77 -3.96 5.58
CA VAL A 516 20.49 -3.29 5.87
C VAL A 516 20.03 -3.72 7.25
N ASP A 517 19.99 -2.79 8.20
CA ASP A 517 19.49 -3.00 9.56
C ASP A 517 18.10 -2.40 9.67
N VAL A 518 17.13 -3.19 10.14
CA VAL A 518 15.73 -2.80 10.31
C VAL A 518 15.32 -3.08 11.75
N THR A 519 14.65 -2.12 12.38
CA THR A 519 14.00 -2.32 13.67
C THR A 519 12.56 -1.88 13.62
N TYR A 520 11.70 -2.58 14.33
CA TYR A 520 10.27 -2.28 14.37
C TYR A 520 9.62 -2.89 15.60
N ASN A 521 8.48 -2.37 15.99
CA ASN A 521 7.60 -2.96 16.97
C ASN A 521 6.52 -3.81 16.30
N HIS A 522 6.05 -4.86 16.94
CA HIS A 522 4.95 -5.70 16.47
C HIS A 522 4.12 -6.24 17.64
N LEU A 523 2.96 -6.83 17.33
CA LEU A 523 2.16 -7.55 18.32
C LEU A 523 2.73 -8.95 18.61
N PRO A 524 2.72 -9.42 19.88
CA PRO A 524 3.23 -10.75 20.25
C PRO A 524 2.45 -11.92 19.62
N ILE A 525 1.17 -11.69 19.30
CA ILE A 525 0.30 -12.62 18.58
C ILE A 525 -0.20 -11.85 17.37
N GLN A 526 -0.02 -12.40 16.17
CA GLN A 526 -0.44 -11.72 14.93
C GLN A 526 -1.96 -11.76 14.67
N THR A 527 -2.77 -11.94 15.71
CA THR A 527 -4.21 -11.72 15.63
C THR A 527 -4.49 -10.24 15.81
N TRP A 528 -4.42 -9.51 14.70
CA TRP A 528 -4.59 -8.07 14.60
C TRP A 528 -6.07 -7.67 14.57
N LEU A 529 -6.82 -7.92 15.65
CA LEU A 529 -8.20 -7.42 15.90
C LEU A 529 -9.37 -8.34 15.49
N VAL A 530 -9.18 -9.35 14.64
CA VAL A 530 -10.27 -10.26 14.24
C VAL A 530 -10.11 -11.61 14.94
N GLU A 531 -11.09 -12.05 15.74
CA GLU A 531 -11.18 -13.49 16.07
C GLU A 531 -11.45 -14.23 14.76
N PRO A 532 -10.65 -15.23 14.38
CA PRO A 532 -10.87 -15.92 13.12
C PRO A 532 -12.30 -16.46 13.09
N ALA A 533 -13.06 -16.01 12.09
CA ALA A 533 -14.26 -16.70 11.66
C ALA A 533 -13.82 -18.08 11.19
N THR A 534 -13.78 -19.04 12.13
CA THR A 534 -13.60 -20.47 11.95
C THR A 534 -12.99 -20.90 10.60
N SER A 535 -11.67 -20.80 10.43
CA SER A 535 -10.90 -21.80 9.69
C SER A 535 -9.39 -21.55 9.76
N ILE A 536 -8.67 -22.64 10.06
CA ILE A 536 -7.24 -22.86 9.84
C ILE A 536 -6.31 -22.10 10.79
N ASP A 537 -6.24 -22.63 12.00
CA ASP A 537 -5.11 -22.43 12.91
C ASP A 537 -4.58 -23.83 13.26
N ALA A 538 -3.65 -24.35 12.43
CA ALA A 538 -2.82 -25.52 12.74
C ALA A 538 -1.85 -25.89 11.60
N ARG A 539 -0.85 -25.07 11.24
CA ARG A 539 0.32 -25.57 10.46
C ARG A 539 1.70 -24.96 10.76
N PHE A 540 1.86 -24.12 11.79
CA PHE A 540 3.19 -23.71 12.25
C PHE A 540 3.44 -24.08 13.71
N ALA A 541 3.43 -25.39 13.95
CA ALA A 541 4.05 -26.03 15.10
C ALA A 541 4.53 -27.43 14.70
N GLN A 542 5.58 -27.48 13.87
CA GLN A 542 6.48 -28.63 13.76
C GLN A 542 7.83 -28.25 13.18
#